data_AF-A0A1Y1R6D9-F1
#
_entry.id   AF-A0A1Y1R6D9-F1
#
_cell.length_a   1.000
_cell.length_b   1.000
_cell.length_c   1.000
_cell.angle_alpha   90.00
_cell.angle_beta   90.00
_cell.angle_gamma   90.00
#
_symmetry.space_group_name_H-M   'P 1'
#
loop_
_entity.id
_entity.type
_entity.pdbx_description
1 polymer ?
#
loop_
_entity_poly.entity_id
_entity_poly.type
_entity_poly.pdbx_seq_one_letter_code
_entity_poly.pdbx_strand_id
1 'polypeptide(L)'
;MSFQQEPTGYEKTILSDLQGAWSNLRDAVVKHCNPPDLGRLLFHIDEGMSWESVRDFDKMKQTLLLVENIVLQTDVHEDVTFWLTDVRVCFEDACNELSV
;
A
#
# COMPACT_ATOMS: atom_id res chain seq x y z
N MET A 1 -13.96 37.93 -2.42
CA MET A 1 -13.97 36.54 -1.95
C MET A 1 -14.10 35.67 -3.19
N SER A 2 -13.06 34.94 -3.54
CA SER A 2 -13.12 34.00 -4.66
C SER A 2 -13.75 32.73 -4.15
N PHE A 3 -14.93 32.37 -4.68
CA PHE A 3 -15.52 31.07 -4.40
C PHE A 3 -14.63 29.99 -5.00
N GLN A 4 -14.24 29.01 -4.18
CA GLN A 4 -13.58 27.80 -4.67
C GLN A 4 -14.62 27.03 -5.47
N GLN A 5 -14.44 26.95 -6.79
CA GLN A 5 -15.31 26.20 -7.69
C GLN A 5 -14.95 24.72 -7.58
N GLU A 6 -15.95 23.85 -7.45
CA GLU A 6 -15.73 22.40 -7.34
C GLU A 6 -15.11 21.89 -8.65
N PRO A 7 -14.00 21.12 -8.59
CA PRO A 7 -13.34 20.62 -9.78
C PRO A 7 -14.27 19.65 -10.52
N THR A 8 -14.36 19.79 -11.85
CA THR A 8 -15.20 18.96 -12.74
C THR A 8 -14.70 17.52 -12.91
N GLY A 9 -13.57 17.18 -12.28
CA GLY A 9 -12.98 15.85 -12.23
C GLY A 9 -11.80 15.83 -11.27
N TYR A 10 -11.47 14.64 -10.75
CA TYR A 10 -10.24 14.41 -10.00
C TYR A 10 -9.26 13.69 -10.91
N GLU A 11 -8.08 14.28 -11.13
CA GLU A 11 -7.00 13.56 -11.79
C GLU A 11 -6.50 12.48 -10.83
N LYS A 12 -6.32 11.27 -11.34
CA LYS A 12 -5.79 10.16 -10.55
C LYS A 12 -4.37 10.53 -10.15
N THR A 13 -4.14 10.70 -8.85
CA THR A 13 -2.83 11.06 -8.32
C THR A 13 -2.00 9.81 -8.08
N ILE A 14 -0.66 9.96 -8.10
CA ILE A 14 0.25 8.86 -7.78
C ILE A 14 -0.02 8.24 -6.40
N LEU A 15 -0.50 9.05 -5.44
CA LEU A 15 -0.92 8.59 -4.11
C LEU A 15 -2.21 7.76 -4.16
N SER A 16 -3.14 8.08 -5.07
CA SER A 16 -4.36 7.29 -5.28
C SER A 16 -4.05 5.91 -5.89
N ASP A 17 -3.07 5.83 -6.79
CA ASP A 17 -2.55 4.54 -7.30
C ASP A 17 -1.93 3.71 -6.18
N LEU A 18 -1.03 4.31 -5.39
CA LEU A 18 -0.41 3.65 -4.24
C LEU A 18 -1.44 3.15 -3.22
N GLN A 19 -2.43 3.98 -2.86
CA GLN A 19 -3.52 3.57 -1.97
C GLN A 19 -4.36 2.42 -2.57
N GLY A 20 -4.59 2.44 -3.88
CA GLY A 20 -5.27 1.36 -4.59
C GLY A 20 -4.50 0.05 -4.51
N ALA A 21 -3.20 0.07 -4.77
CA ALA A 21 -2.33 -1.10 -4.70
C ALA A 21 -2.36 -1.75 -3.30
N TRP A 22 -2.23 -0.95 -2.24
CA TRP A 22 -2.33 -1.43 -0.86
C TRP A 22 -3.69 -2.06 -0.55
N SER A 23 -4.78 -1.48 -1.07
CA SER A 23 -6.13 -2.01 -0.89
C SER A 23 -6.30 -3.36 -1.58
N ASN A 24 -5.73 -3.54 -2.77
CA ASN A 24 -5.74 -4.80 -3.50
C ASN A 24 -4.90 -5.87 -2.79
N LEU A 25 -3.72 -5.50 -2.26
CA LEU A 25 -2.89 -6.39 -1.44
C LEU A 25 -3.65 -6.88 -0.21
N ARG A 26 -4.34 -5.96 0.49
CA ARG A 26 -5.17 -6.30 1.65
C ARG A 26 -6.27 -7.30 1.30
N ASP A 27 -6.98 -7.08 0.20
CA ASP A 27 -8.05 -7.97 -0.26
C ASP A 27 -7.52 -9.37 -0.64
N ALA A 28 -6.38 -9.44 -1.34
CA ALA A 28 -5.72 -10.70 -1.66
C ALA A 28 -5.29 -11.46 -0.39
N VAL A 29 -4.74 -10.76 0.61
CA VAL A 29 -4.38 -11.36 1.89
C VAL A 29 -5.62 -11.91 2.62
N VAL A 30 -6.73 -11.18 2.65
CA VAL A 30 -7.99 -11.67 3.24
C VAL A 30 -8.53 -12.91 2.52
N LYS A 31 -8.40 -12.97 1.19
CA LYS A 31 -8.92 -14.07 0.38
C LYS A 31 -8.07 -15.34 0.46
N HIS A 32 -6.75 -15.20 0.52
CA HIS A 32 -5.82 -16.31 0.29
C HIS A 32 -4.97 -16.70 1.51
N CYS A 33 -4.88 -15.88 2.55
CA CYS A 33 -4.00 -16.14 3.69
C CYS A 33 -4.73 -16.89 4.82
N ASN A 34 -4.03 -17.82 5.47
CA ASN A 34 -4.57 -18.62 6.57
C ASN A 34 -4.59 -17.82 7.90
N PRO A 35 -5.51 -18.13 8.83
CA PRO A 35 -5.72 -17.35 10.06
C PRO A 35 -4.51 -17.07 10.96
N PRO A 36 -3.51 -17.98 11.16
CA PRO A 36 -2.40 -17.69 12.08
C PRO A 36 -1.48 -16.57 11.57
N ASP A 37 -1.31 -16.44 10.26
CA ASP A 37 -0.44 -15.44 9.62
C ASP A 37 -1.22 -14.19 9.15
N LEU A 38 -2.53 -14.35 8.92
CA LEU A 38 -3.44 -13.31 8.44
C LEU A 38 -3.48 -12.08 9.35
N GLY A 39 -3.61 -12.28 10.67
CA GLY A 39 -3.79 -11.16 11.61
C GLY A 39 -2.58 -10.22 11.67
N ARG A 40 -1.36 -10.79 11.67
CA ARG A 40 -0.12 -10.01 11.70
C ARG A 40 0.13 -9.31 10.36
N LEU A 41 -0.10 -9.99 9.25
CA LEU A 41 0.10 -9.43 7.92
C LEU A 41 -0.86 -8.28 7.64
N LEU A 42 -2.14 -8.44 7.99
CA LEU A 42 -3.14 -7.37 7.88
C LEU A 42 -2.80 -6.17 8.74
N PHE A 43 -2.34 -6.38 9.98
CA PHE A 43 -1.93 -5.28 10.86
C PHE A 43 -0.84 -4.41 10.20
N HIS A 44 0.19 -5.03 9.62
CA HIS A 44 1.26 -4.28 8.94
C HIS A 44 0.78 -3.60 7.65
N ILE A 45 -0.14 -4.22 6.90
CA ILE A 45 -0.75 -3.58 5.73
C ILE A 45 -1.57 -2.33 6.14
N ASP A 46 -2.39 -2.44 7.18
CA ASP A 46 -3.18 -1.33 7.70
C ASP A 46 -2.27 -0.22 8.28
N GLU A 47 -1.15 -0.57 8.93
CA GLU A 47 -0.11 0.38 9.38
C GLU A 47 0.56 1.12 8.20
N GLY A 48 0.84 0.42 7.10
CA GLY A 48 1.37 1.00 5.87
C GLY A 48 0.42 2.03 5.27
N MET A 49 -0.89 1.82 5.46
CA MET A 49 -1.96 2.70 5.04
C MET A 49 -2.41 3.73 6.09
N SER A 50 -1.76 3.75 7.26
CA SER A 50 -2.07 4.74 8.29
C SER A 50 -1.75 6.16 7.81
N TRP A 51 -2.50 7.14 8.33
CA TRP A 51 -2.26 8.56 8.06
C TRP A 51 -0.83 9.02 8.38
N GLU A 52 -0.17 8.35 9.33
CA GLU A 52 1.22 8.60 9.68
C GLU A 52 2.16 8.11 8.57
N SER A 53 1.94 6.89 8.05
CA SER A 53 2.76 6.32 6.97
C SER A 53 2.55 7.05 5.63
N VAL A 54 1.33 7.49 5.30
CA VAL A 54 1.06 8.24 4.06
C VAL A 54 1.78 9.60 4.03
N ARG A 55 2.12 10.16 5.21
CA ARG A 55 2.87 11.41 5.34
C ARG A 55 4.38 11.22 5.52
N ASP A 56 4.81 10.02 5.88
CA ASP A 56 6.20 9.67 6.13
C ASP A 56 6.58 8.44 5.30
N PHE A 57 7.15 8.70 4.12
CA PHE A 57 7.53 7.66 3.17
C PHE A 57 8.63 6.74 3.71
N ASP A 58 9.48 7.21 4.64
CA ASP A 58 10.45 6.32 5.29
C ASP A 58 9.73 5.31 6.18
N LYS A 59 8.76 5.76 6.98
CA LYS A 59 7.89 4.88 7.79
C LYS A 59 7.13 3.88 6.92
N MET A 60 6.59 4.33 5.78
CA MET A 60 5.91 3.44 4.83
C MET A 60 6.87 2.41 4.23
N LYS A 61 8.09 2.81 3.86
CA LYS A 61 9.13 1.89 3.36
C LYS A 61 9.49 0.82 4.37
N GLN A 62 9.69 1.19 5.64
CA GLN A 62 9.98 0.21 6.70
C GLN A 62 8.83 -0.79 6.85
N THR A 63 7.59 -0.31 6.80
CA THR A 63 6.41 -1.17 6.87
C THR A 63 6.30 -2.11 5.68
N LEU A 64 6.57 -1.62 4.47
CA LEU A 64 6.57 -2.43 3.24
C LEU A 64 7.63 -3.55 3.33
N LEU A 65 8.83 -3.23 3.79
CA LEU A 65 9.89 -4.23 3.99
C LEU A 65 9.49 -5.33 4.99
N LEU A 66 8.76 -4.97 6.06
CA LEU A 66 8.24 -5.95 7.01
C LEU A 66 7.19 -6.86 6.37
N VAL A 67 6.27 -6.30 5.58
CA VAL A 67 5.26 -7.04 4.83
C VAL A 67 5.93 -8.01 3.85
N GLU A 68 6.91 -7.54 3.07
CA GLU A 68 7.69 -8.37 2.15
C GLU A 68 8.40 -9.50 2.89
N ASN A 69 9.02 -9.20 4.03
CA ASN A 69 9.73 -10.20 4.81
C ASN A 69 8.81 -11.29 5.35
N ILE A 70 7.62 -10.93 5.83
CA ILE A 70 6.61 -11.89 6.29
C ILE A 70 6.13 -12.75 5.11
N VAL A 71 5.81 -12.12 3.98
CA VAL A 71 5.39 -12.81 2.76
C VAL A 71 6.47 -13.78 2.25
N LEU A 72 7.75 -13.43 2.33
CA LEU A 72 8.84 -14.33 1.93
C LEU A 72 9.06 -15.51 2.90
N GLN A 73 8.66 -15.37 4.16
CA GLN A 73 8.77 -16.43 5.17
C GLN A 73 7.58 -17.39 5.15
N THR A 74 6.46 -16.98 4.56
CA THR A 74 5.23 -17.75 4.48
C THR A 74 5.02 -18.21 3.04
N ASP A 75 4.64 -19.47 2.82
CA ASP A 75 4.20 -19.92 1.49
C ASP A 75 2.84 -19.28 1.19
N VAL A 76 2.85 -18.15 0.47
CA VAL A 76 1.64 -17.38 0.13
C VAL A 76 1.23 -17.57 -1.32
N HIS A 77 -0.05 -17.32 -1.59
CA HIS A 77 -0.62 -17.39 -2.93
C HIS A 77 0.01 -16.36 -3.89
N GLU A 78 0.09 -16.68 -5.18
CA GLU A 78 0.68 -15.83 -6.21
C GLU A 78 0.05 -14.44 -6.29
N ASP A 79 -1.26 -14.34 -6.03
CA ASP A 79 -2.00 -13.06 -5.99
C ASP A 79 -1.44 -12.10 -4.94
N VAL A 80 -1.05 -12.62 -3.76
CA VAL A 80 -0.47 -11.79 -2.69
C VAL A 80 0.87 -11.23 -3.15
N THR A 81 1.70 -12.06 -3.78
CA THR A 81 3.00 -11.66 -4.32
C THR A 81 2.86 -10.66 -5.48
N PHE A 82 1.85 -10.85 -6.33
CA PHE A 82 1.53 -9.92 -7.42
C PHE A 82 1.20 -8.53 -6.88
N TRP A 83 0.23 -8.43 -5.96
CA TRP A 83 -0.17 -7.13 -5.40
C TRP A 83 0.90 -6.51 -4.52
N LEU A 84 1.73 -7.31 -3.86
CA LEU A 84 2.89 -6.80 -3.13
C LEU A 84 3.90 -6.14 -4.06
N THR A 85 4.12 -6.73 -5.24
CA THR A 85 4.98 -6.15 -6.28
C THR A 85 4.37 -4.86 -6.83
N ASP A 86 3.04 -4.84 -7.05
CA ASP A 86 2.32 -3.64 -7.49
C ASP A 86 2.48 -2.48 -6.48
N VAL A 87 2.30 -2.76 -5.18
CA VAL A 87 2.56 -1.79 -4.10
C VAL A 87 3.99 -1.26 -4.15
N ARG A 88 4.99 -2.13 -4.36
CA ARG A 88 6.40 -1.75 -4.47
C ARG A 88 6.62 -0.76 -5.62
N VAL A 89 6.10 -1.06 -6.81
CA VAL A 89 6.23 -0.21 -7.99
C VAL A 89 5.55 1.14 -7.74
N CYS A 90 4.30 1.16 -7.28
CA CYS A 90 3.59 2.40 -6.98
C CYS A 90 4.31 3.24 -5.90
N PHE A 91 4.95 2.59 -4.93
CA PHE A 91 5.71 3.27 -3.89
C PHE A 91 6.97 3.93 -4.45
N GLU A 92 7.70 3.24 -5.33
CA GLU A 92 8.89 3.77 -5.99
C GLU A 92 8.54 4.93 -6.93
N ASP A 93 7.47 4.81 -7.71
CA ASP A 93 6.96 5.92 -8.53
C ASP A 93 6.55 7.11 -7.67
N ALA A 94 5.84 6.89 -6.57
CA ALA A 94 5.46 7.95 -5.63
C ALA A 94 6.70 8.64 -5.01
N CYS A 95 7.75 7.90 -4.66
CA CYS A 95 9.00 8.50 -4.18
C CYS A 95 9.69 9.37 -5.25
N ASN A 96 9.73 8.88 -6.49
CA ASN A 96 10.40 9.59 -7.59
C ASN A 96 9.66 10.88 -7.96
N GLU A 97 8.34 10.80 -8.09
CA GLU A 97 7.51 11.93 -8.54
C GLU A 97 7.38 13.01 -7.47
N LEU A 98 7.34 12.61 -6.19
CA LEU A 98 7.19 13.55 -5.07
C LEU A 98 8.51 14.12 -4.55
N SER A 99 9.66 13.64 -5.06
CA SER A 99 11.01 14.19 -4.82
C SER A 99 11.15 14.89 -3.45
N VAL A 100 11.04 14.11 -2.38
CA VAL A 100 11.42 14.51 -1.01
C VAL A 100 12.93 14.44 -0.88
#